data_AF-A0A354R881-F1
#
_entry.id   AF-A0A354R881-F1
#
_cell.length_a   1.000
_cell.length_b   1.000
_cell.length_c   1.000
_cell.angle_alpha   90.00
_cell.angle_beta   90.00
_cell.angle_gamma   90.00
#
_symmetry.space_group_name_H-M   'P 1'
#
loop_
_entity.id
_entity.type
_entity.pdbx_description
1 polymer ?
#
loop_
_entity_poly.entity_id
_entity_poly.type
_entity_poly.pdbx_seq_one_letter_code
_entity_poly.pdbx_strand_id
1 'polypeptide(L)'
;MRNGIVITLAGLACALECAASAGTVESRPGYNAWPMLAASSNRLVCVYSRGRDHSYIHGERDAWARRSTDGGRTWSAPVAVADSPDVAEVPTGKGLDRTGAMLFWIRAWGPAGCRHDLWRTVDGLAFERIARPALDPVPMQITDIVRLGDRLFCLWFACDYGPGGRGSWGTLVSADGGRTWRQTTVEADLPNGETPTEPSVVVLPG
;
A
#
# COMPACT_ATOMS: atom_id res chain seq x y z
N MET A 1 -16.93 9.64 -15.22
CA MET A 1 -16.44 10.31 -13.99
C MET A 1 -14.92 10.42 -14.09
N ARG A 2 -14.33 11.59 -13.87
CA ARG A 2 -12.86 11.77 -13.89
C ARG A 2 -12.33 11.45 -12.49
N ASN A 3 -11.75 10.26 -12.31
CA ASN A 3 -11.13 9.88 -11.04
C ASN A 3 -9.64 10.25 -11.10
N GLY A 4 -9.29 11.38 -10.46
CA GLY A 4 -7.90 11.84 -10.31
C GLY A 4 -7.42 11.66 -8.87
N ILE A 5 -6.10 11.49 -8.69
CA ILE A 5 -5.49 11.45 -7.36
C ILE A 5 -4.92 12.84 -7.06
N VAL A 6 -5.51 13.50 -6.06
CA VAL A 6 -5.05 14.78 -5.51
C VAL A 6 -4.58 14.53 -4.09
N ILE A 7 -3.35 14.94 -3.78
CA ILE A 7 -2.78 14.83 -2.44
C ILE A 7 -2.59 16.24 -1.89
N THR A 8 -3.15 16.49 -0.71
CA THR A 8 -2.90 17.70 0.07
C THR A 8 -2.02 17.31 1.26
N LEU A 9 -0.84 17.92 1.38
CA LEU A 9 0.05 17.73 2.52
C LEU A 9 -0.20 18.85 3.52
N ALA A 10 -0.71 18.52 4.70
CA ALA A 10 -0.80 19.43 5.83
C ALA A 10 0.22 18.98 6.89
N GLY A 11 1.27 19.77 7.11
CA GLY A 11 2.18 19.59 8.23
C GLY A 11 1.75 20.45 9.42
N LEU A 12 1.77 19.91 10.64
CA LEU A 12 1.80 20.73 11.85
C LEU A 12 3.17 21.40 11.91
N ALA A 13 3.27 22.61 11.36
CA ALA A 13 4.36 23.53 11.66
C ALA A 13 3.74 24.72 12.38
N CYS A 14 4.27 25.07 13.56
CA CYS A 14 4.05 26.39 14.14
C CYS A 14 4.36 27.45 13.07
N ALA A 15 3.33 28.16 12.62
CA ALA A 15 3.38 29.39 11.85
C ALA A 15 4.45 29.46 10.73
N LEU A 16 4.32 28.61 9.71
CA LEU A 16 4.54 29.06 8.34
C LEU A 16 3.25 28.78 7.58
N GLU A 17 2.72 29.81 6.91
CA GLU A 17 1.64 29.64 5.94
C GLU A 17 2.09 28.66 4.86
N CYS A 18 1.69 27.39 5.01
CA CYS A 18 1.80 26.42 3.94
C CYS A 18 0.74 26.83 2.92
N ALA A 19 1.12 27.66 1.94
CA ALA A 19 0.35 27.78 0.71
C ALA A 19 0.40 26.40 0.02
N ALA A 20 -0.50 25.50 0.42
CA ALA A 20 -0.61 24.17 -0.11
C ALA A 20 -1.11 24.27 -1.56
N SER A 21 -0.20 24.31 -2.52
CA SER A 21 -0.55 24.03 -3.90
C SER A 21 -0.76 22.51 -3.99
N ALA A 22 -2.00 22.09 -4.19
CA ALA A 22 -2.32 20.69 -4.43
C ALA A 22 -1.73 20.27 -5.80
N GLY A 23 -0.72 19.40 -5.79
CA GLY A 23 -0.15 18.81 -6.99
C GLY A 23 -0.92 17.57 -7.40
N THR A 24 -1.40 17.52 -8.64
CA THR A 24 -2.02 16.31 -9.21
C THR A 24 -0.93 15.28 -9.50
N VAL A 25 -1.04 14.09 -8.90
CA VAL A 25 -0.09 12.98 -9.15
C VAL A 25 -0.39 12.32 -10.49
N GLU A 26 -1.66 12.04 -10.74
CA GLU A 26 -2.12 11.36 -11.95
C GLU A 26 -3.48 11.90 -12.40
N SER A 27 -3.58 12.24 -13.68
CA SER A 27 -4.78 12.81 -14.31
C SER A 27 -5.21 12.06 -15.57
N ARG A 28 -4.47 11.01 -15.98
CA ARG A 28 -4.84 10.20 -17.14
C ARG A 28 -6.27 9.67 -17.02
N PRO A 29 -7.06 9.69 -18.10
CA PRO A 29 -8.38 9.06 -18.10
C PRO A 29 -8.30 7.59 -17.70
N GLY A 30 -9.34 7.12 -17.01
CA GLY A 30 -9.43 5.75 -16.51
C GLY A 30 -9.64 5.72 -14.99
N TYR A 31 -9.34 4.57 -14.41
CA TYR A 31 -9.48 4.31 -13.00
C TYR A 31 -8.10 4.37 -12.32
N ASN A 32 -7.82 5.51 -11.69
CA ASN A 32 -6.63 5.71 -10.86
C ASN A 32 -7.07 5.67 -9.39
N ALA A 33 -6.56 4.72 -8.61
CA ALA A 33 -7.08 4.45 -7.27
C ALA A 33 -6.02 3.87 -6.33
N TRP A 34 -6.40 3.75 -5.05
CA TRP A 34 -5.57 3.26 -3.94
C TRP A 34 -4.20 3.94 -3.85
N PRO A 35 -4.14 5.28 -3.72
CA PRO A 35 -2.86 5.96 -3.52
C PRO A 35 -2.24 5.61 -2.17
N MET A 36 -0.96 5.24 -2.19
CA MET A 36 -0.09 5.07 -1.03
C MET A 36 1.08 6.04 -1.13
N LEU A 37 1.15 7.02 -0.23
CA LEU A 37 2.20 8.04 -0.22
C LEU A 37 3.24 7.79 0.89
N ALA A 38 4.47 7.46 0.52
CA ALA A 38 5.60 7.39 1.45
C ALA A 38 6.51 8.61 1.30
N ALA A 39 7.08 9.06 2.42
CA ALA A 39 8.08 10.12 2.46
C ALA A 39 9.40 9.56 3.00
N SER A 40 10.51 9.87 2.34
CA SER A 40 11.85 9.54 2.84
C SER A 40 12.84 10.62 2.42
N SER A 41 13.60 11.14 3.39
CA SER A 41 14.47 12.30 3.20
C SER A 41 13.71 13.47 2.56
N ASN A 42 14.17 14.02 1.43
CA ASN A 42 13.53 15.10 0.68
C ASN A 42 12.64 14.60 -0.46
N ARG A 43 12.15 13.35 -0.39
CA ARG A 43 11.40 12.71 -1.48
C ARG A 43 10.03 12.25 -1.00
N LEU A 44 9.06 12.39 -1.90
CA LEU A 44 7.75 11.79 -1.81
C LEU A 44 7.61 10.75 -2.92
N VAL A 45 7.05 9.59 -2.61
CA VAL A 45 6.75 8.54 -3.58
C VAL A 45 5.29 8.14 -3.40
N CYS A 46 4.49 8.34 -4.45
CA CYS A 46 3.11 7.92 -4.50
C CYS A 46 2.99 6.68 -5.38
N VAL A 47 2.58 5.56 -4.79
CA VAL A 47 2.23 4.32 -5.51
C VAL A 47 0.72 4.22 -5.63
N TYR A 48 0.20 3.84 -6.79
CA TYR A 48 -1.23 3.80 -7.08
C TYR A 48 -1.54 2.77 -8.17
N SER A 49 -2.75 2.25 -8.21
CA SER A 49 -3.21 1.43 -9.34
C SER A 49 -3.69 2.29 -10.49
N ARG A 50 -3.51 1.77 -11.71
CA ARG A 50 -4.20 2.27 -12.91
C ARG A 50 -4.87 1.13 -13.65
N GLY A 51 -6.14 1.31 -13.98
CA GLY A 51 -6.85 0.46 -14.92
C GLY A 51 -8.02 1.15 -15.60
N ARG A 52 -8.95 0.35 -16.14
CA ARG A 52 -10.19 0.87 -16.74
C ARG A 52 -11.31 1.09 -15.73
N ASP A 53 -11.44 0.21 -14.73
CA ASP A 53 -12.54 0.23 -13.76
C ASP A 53 -12.15 -0.36 -12.39
N HIS A 54 -13.14 -0.44 -11.49
CA HIS A 54 -13.01 -1.04 -10.16
C HIS A 54 -13.09 -2.59 -10.19
N SER A 55 -12.74 -3.27 -11.30
CA SER A 55 -12.81 -4.73 -11.44
C SER A 55 -11.47 -5.43 -11.25
N TYR A 56 -11.43 -6.50 -10.46
CA TYR A 56 -10.27 -7.40 -10.34
C TYR A 56 -10.23 -8.48 -11.43
N ILE A 57 -11.22 -8.52 -12.33
CA ILE A 57 -11.46 -9.65 -13.24
C ILE A 57 -10.74 -9.48 -14.60
N HIS A 58 -10.26 -8.29 -14.93
CA HIS A 58 -9.76 -7.99 -16.29
C HIS A 58 -8.26 -7.72 -16.43
N GLY A 59 -7.40 -8.18 -15.52
CA GLY A 59 -5.93 -8.23 -15.75
C GLY A 59 -5.25 -6.90 -16.15
N GLU A 60 -5.90 -5.77 -15.85
CA GLU A 60 -5.52 -4.45 -16.37
C GLU A 60 -5.34 -3.44 -15.24
N ARG A 61 -4.87 -3.91 -14.09
CA ARG A 61 -4.41 -3.01 -13.04
C ARG A 61 -2.96 -3.31 -12.76
N ASP A 62 -2.13 -2.34 -13.07
CA ASP A 62 -0.72 -2.37 -12.66
C ASP A 62 -0.52 -1.36 -11.54
N ALA A 63 0.46 -1.65 -10.68
CA ALA A 63 0.91 -0.70 -9.67
C ALA A 63 1.95 0.24 -10.29
N TRP A 64 1.65 1.53 -10.30
CA TRP A 64 2.53 2.59 -10.81
C TRP A 64 3.03 3.45 -9.66
N ALA A 65 4.22 4.04 -9.83
CA ALA A 65 4.74 5.03 -8.92
C ALA A 65 5.08 6.34 -9.63
N ARG A 66 4.96 7.44 -8.88
CA ARG A 66 5.54 8.73 -9.24
C ARG A 66 6.26 9.31 -8.04
N ARG A 67 7.32 10.07 -8.33
CA ARG A 67 8.17 10.70 -7.31
C ARG A 67 8.13 12.21 -7.41
N SER A 68 8.13 12.86 -6.26
CA SER A 68 8.43 14.29 -6.13
C SER A 68 9.70 14.49 -5.29
N THR A 69 10.50 15.48 -5.66
CA THR A 69 11.68 15.97 -4.92
C THR A 69 11.54 17.43 -4.49
N ASP A 70 10.35 18.01 -4.67
CA ASP A 70 10.05 19.43 -4.45
C ASP A 70 8.81 19.64 -3.56
N GLY A 71 8.54 18.68 -2.68
CA GLY A 71 7.42 18.75 -1.73
C GLY A 71 6.05 18.52 -2.35
N GLY A 72 5.98 17.78 -3.45
CA GLY A 72 4.73 17.39 -4.12
C GLY A 72 4.24 18.39 -5.17
N ARG A 73 5.05 19.43 -5.51
CA ARG A 73 4.69 20.45 -6.50
C ARG A 73 4.75 19.87 -7.91
N THR A 74 5.79 19.11 -8.21
CA THR A 74 5.95 18.38 -9.47
C THR A 74 6.22 16.90 -9.23
N TRP A 75 5.83 16.08 -10.21
CA TRP A 75 5.93 14.62 -10.15
C TRP A 75 6.65 14.10 -11.40
N SER A 76 7.46 13.06 -11.21
CA SER A 76 8.15 12.37 -12.30
C SER A 76 7.17 11.77 -13.33
N ALA A 77 7.71 11.34 -14.47
CA ALA A 77 7.05 10.34 -15.30
C ALA A 77 6.73 9.08 -14.46
N PRO A 78 5.62 8.38 -14.77
CA PRO A 78 5.25 7.18 -14.04
C PRO A 78 6.24 6.04 -14.33
N VAL A 79 6.56 5.26 -13.30
CA VAL A 79 7.35 4.02 -13.40
C VAL A 79 6.50 2.85 -12.90
N ALA A 80 6.69 1.66 -13.47
CA ALA A 80 6.03 0.46 -12.98
C ALA A 80 6.66 0.05 -11.63
N VAL A 81 5.81 -0.27 -10.65
CA VAL A 81 6.22 -0.96 -9.41
C VAL A 81 6.08 -2.45 -9.60
N ALA A 82 4.93 -2.86 -10.14
CA ALA A 82 4.61 -4.21 -10.54
C ALA A 82 3.72 -4.11 -11.79
N ASP A 83 3.94 -5.02 -12.74
CA ASP A 83 3.28 -5.07 -14.05
C ASP A 83 3.15 -6.52 -14.55
N SER A 84 2.90 -7.45 -13.62
CA SER A 84 2.82 -8.87 -13.99
C SER A 84 1.63 -9.09 -14.93
N PRO A 85 1.80 -9.84 -16.04
CA PRO A 85 0.67 -10.15 -16.92
C PRO A 85 -0.40 -10.95 -16.16
N ASP A 86 -1.65 -10.78 -16.58
CA ASP A 86 -2.82 -11.55 -16.13
C ASP A 86 -3.23 -11.38 -14.66
N VAL A 87 -2.67 -10.38 -13.95
CA VAL A 87 -3.08 -10.06 -12.57
C VAL A 87 -3.50 -8.61 -12.43
N ALA A 88 -4.39 -8.36 -11.48
CA ALA A 88 -4.75 -7.02 -11.04
C ALA A 88 -3.98 -6.68 -9.76
N GLU A 89 -3.18 -5.63 -9.81
CA GLU A 89 -2.27 -5.21 -8.75
C GLU A 89 -2.78 -3.93 -8.06
N VAL A 90 -2.84 -4.01 -6.73
CA VAL A 90 -3.38 -2.96 -5.87
C VAL A 90 -2.41 -2.72 -4.71
N PRO A 91 -1.87 -1.50 -4.55
CA PRO A 91 -1.12 -1.16 -3.34
C PRO A 91 -2.08 -1.12 -2.14
N THR A 92 -1.70 -1.78 -1.04
CA THR A 92 -2.56 -1.91 0.16
C THR A 92 -1.93 -1.36 1.43
N GLY A 93 -0.61 -1.18 1.45
CA GLY A 93 0.09 -0.65 2.61
C GLY A 93 1.44 -0.07 2.25
N LYS A 94 1.90 0.87 3.05
CA LYS A 94 3.21 1.53 2.91
C LYS A 94 3.95 1.60 4.24
N GLY A 95 5.26 1.76 4.18
CA GLY A 95 6.08 2.10 5.36
C GLY A 95 7.53 2.32 5.02
N LEU A 96 8.39 2.35 6.04
CA LEU A 96 9.82 2.53 5.89
C LEU A 96 10.59 1.39 6.59
N ASP A 97 11.68 0.94 5.97
CA ASP A 97 12.64 0.06 6.62
C ASP A 97 13.61 0.85 7.53
N ARG A 98 14.53 0.13 8.20
CA ARG A 98 15.52 0.74 9.11
C ARG A 98 16.49 1.73 8.44
N THR A 99 16.65 1.63 7.12
CA THR A 99 17.52 2.50 6.32
C THR A 99 16.79 3.72 5.78
N GLY A 100 15.48 3.81 6.02
CA GLY A 100 14.62 4.83 5.42
C GLY A 100 14.20 4.50 3.99
N ALA A 101 14.50 3.30 3.48
CA ALA A 101 13.94 2.88 2.19
C ALA A 101 12.44 2.63 2.35
N MET A 102 11.70 2.99 1.31
CA MET A 102 10.25 2.89 1.29
C MET A 102 9.83 1.47 0.92
N LEU A 103 8.79 0.99 1.61
CA LEU A 103 8.20 -0.33 1.46
C LEU A 103 6.74 -0.17 1.03
N PHE A 104 6.30 -1.02 0.11
CA PHE A 104 4.92 -1.03 -0.39
C PHE A 104 4.41 -2.47 -0.53
N TRP A 105 3.30 -2.78 0.13
CA TRP A 105 2.54 -4.01 -0.11
C TRP A 105 1.72 -3.84 -1.39
N ILE A 106 1.92 -4.75 -2.34
CA ILE A 106 1.10 -4.88 -3.55
C ILE A 106 0.36 -6.20 -3.49
N ARG A 107 -0.97 -6.13 -3.43
CA ARG A 107 -1.84 -7.28 -3.61
C ARG A 107 -2.02 -7.55 -5.09
N ALA A 108 -1.79 -8.78 -5.51
CA ALA A 108 -2.02 -9.23 -6.88
C ALA A 108 -3.11 -10.30 -6.92
N TRP A 109 -4.08 -10.12 -7.81
CA TRP A 109 -5.20 -11.06 -7.99
C TRP A 109 -5.26 -11.55 -9.43
N GLY A 110 -5.24 -12.85 -9.66
CA GLY A 110 -5.39 -13.42 -11.01
C GLY A 110 -5.81 -14.88 -11.00
N PRO A 111 -5.60 -15.62 -12.10
CA PRO A 111 -6.06 -17.01 -12.24
C PRO A 111 -5.53 -17.97 -11.16
N ALA A 112 -4.34 -17.71 -10.63
CA ALA A 112 -3.74 -18.49 -9.55
C ALA A 112 -4.22 -18.09 -8.14
N GLY A 113 -5.20 -17.18 -8.04
CA GLY A 113 -5.71 -16.64 -6.78
C GLY A 113 -5.05 -15.31 -6.37
N CYS A 114 -5.23 -14.97 -5.10
CA CYS A 114 -4.71 -13.75 -4.48
C CYS A 114 -3.33 -14.02 -3.86
N ARG A 115 -2.40 -13.07 -4.01
CA ARG A 115 -1.11 -13.05 -3.29
C ARG A 115 -0.75 -11.62 -2.88
N HIS A 116 0.24 -11.49 -2.01
CA HIS A 116 0.84 -10.22 -1.62
C HIS A 116 2.34 -10.23 -1.84
N ASP A 117 2.84 -9.19 -2.48
CA ASP A 117 4.26 -8.95 -2.74
C ASP A 117 4.71 -7.68 -2.01
N LEU A 118 5.86 -7.74 -1.33
CA LEU A 118 6.47 -6.55 -0.71
C LEU A 118 7.54 -5.98 -1.64
N TRP A 119 7.36 -4.72 -2.03
CA TRP A 119 8.27 -3.98 -2.88
C TRP A 119 9.03 -2.94 -2.08
N ARG A 120 10.32 -2.78 -2.40
CA ARG A 120 11.24 -1.86 -1.73
C ARG A 120 11.83 -0.88 -2.74
N THR A 121 11.98 0.37 -2.35
CA THR A 121 12.69 1.38 -3.14
C THR A 121 13.44 2.37 -2.26
N VAL A 122 14.61 2.82 -2.70
CA VAL A 122 15.40 3.88 -2.05
C VAL A 122 15.15 5.25 -2.68
N ASP A 123 14.67 5.28 -3.92
CA ASP A 123 14.64 6.47 -4.75
C ASP A 123 13.28 6.76 -5.39
N GLY A 124 12.32 5.85 -5.30
CA GLY A 124 11.00 5.98 -5.92
C GLY A 124 10.97 5.79 -7.43
N LEU A 125 12.07 5.35 -8.05
CA LEU A 125 12.18 5.10 -9.49
C LEU A 125 12.53 3.64 -9.79
N ALA A 126 13.31 2.99 -8.95
CA ALA A 126 13.64 1.57 -9.04
C ALA A 126 13.02 0.81 -7.86
N PHE A 127 12.32 -0.28 -8.15
CA PHE A 127 11.62 -1.11 -7.17
C PHE A 127 12.12 -2.55 -7.22
N GLU A 128 12.36 -3.12 -6.04
CA GLU A 128 12.78 -4.51 -5.85
C GLU A 128 11.70 -5.27 -5.07
N ARG A 129 11.22 -6.40 -5.58
CA ARG A 129 10.37 -7.31 -4.79
C ARG A 129 11.23 -8.06 -3.79
N ILE A 130 11.08 -7.75 -2.51
CA ILE A 130 11.89 -8.35 -1.43
C ILE A 130 11.20 -9.50 -0.70
N ALA A 131 9.87 -9.65 -0.85
CA ALA A 131 9.14 -10.78 -0.28
C ALA A 131 7.88 -11.13 -1.07
N ARG A 132 7.52 -12.41 -0.99
CA ARG A 132 6.23 -13.01 -1.40
C ARG A 132 5.88 -14.09 -0.37
N PRO A 133 5.36 -13.72 0.81
CA PRO A 133 5.06 -14.70 1.84
C PRO A 133 3.89 -15.59 1.39
N ALA A 134 3.97 -16.88 1.72
CA ALA A 134 2.80 -17.75 1.72
C ALA A 134 1.99 -17.45 2.98
N LEU A 135 0.78 -16.90 2.82
CA LEU A 135 -0.08 -16.45 3.91
C LEU A 135 -1.35 -17.30 3.94
N ASP A 136 -1.76 -17.70 5.13
CA ASP A 136 -2.97 -18.47 5.37
C ASP A 136 -3.61 -18.04 6.71
N PRO A 137 -4.83 -17.48 6.70
CA PRO A 137 -5.65 -17.18 5.52
C PRO A 137 -5.00 -16.11 4.63
N VAL A 138 -5.30 -16.15 3.33
CA VAL A 138 -4.84 -15.13 2.38
C VAL A 138 -5.54 -13.80 2.69
N PRO A 139 -4.80 -12.71 3.01
CA PRO A 139 -5.43 -11.44 3.35
C PRO A 139 -6.18 -10.82 2.17
N MET A 140 -7.32 -10.20 2.46
CA MET A 140 -7.97 -9.24 1.57
C MET A 140 -7.10 -7.99 1.44
N GLN A 141 -6.50 -7.52 2.55
CA GLN A 141 -5.45 -6.50 2.53
C GLN A 141 -4.43 -6.71 3.66
N ILE A 142 -3.21 -6.26 3.40
CA ILE A 142 -2.16 -6.01 4.40
C ILE A 142 -1.95 -4.51 4.46
N THR A 143 -2.03 -3.93 5.65
CA THR A 143 -2.06 -2.48 5.84
C THR A 143 -0.66 -1.90 6.07
N ASP A 144 -0.59 -0.62 6.44
CA ASP A 144 0.66 0.12 6.61
C ASP A 144 1.65 -0.57 7.55
N ILE A 145 2.92 -0.46 7.19
CA ILE A 145 4.05 -1.03 7.92
C ILE A 145 4.57 0.04 8.87
N VAL A 146 4.57 -0.28 10.16
CA VAL A 146 5.21 0.51 11.21
C VAL A 146 6.46 -0.19 11.73
N ARG A 147 7.39 0.60 12.25
CA ARG A 147 8.60 0.08 12.90
C ARG A 147 8.39 -0.04 14.40
N LEU A 148 8.69 -1.20 14.95
CA LEU A 148 8.71 -1.48 16.39
C LEU A 148 10.13 -1.94 16.76
N GLY A 149 10.98 -0.98 17.15
CA GLY A 149 12.43 -1.21 17.28
C GLY A 149 13.05 -1.64 15.94
N ASP A 150 13.66 -2.82 15.92
CA ASP A 150 14.27 -3.43 14.74
C ASP A 150 13.30 -4.28 13.90
N ARG A 151 12.05 -4.41 14.35
CA ARG A 151 11.02 -5.21 13.65
C ARG A 151 10.12 -4.33 12.80
N LEU A 152 9.59 -4.93 11.74
CA LEU A 152 8.48 -4.38 10.97
C LEU A 152 7.18 -5.05 11.44
N PHE A 153 6.12 -4.26 11.53
CA PHE A 153 4.80 -4.70 11.95
C PHE A 153 3.75 -4.12 11.03
N CYS A 154 2.77 -4.92 10.62
CA CYS A 154 1.55 -4.44 9.98
C CYS A 154 0.35 -5.27 10.43
N LEU A 155 -0.86 -4.74 10.18
CA LEU A 155 -2.10 -5.48 10.35
C LEU A 155 -2.51 -6.12 9.02
N TRP A 156 -3.36 -7.15 9.11
CA TRP A 156 -4.01 -7.74 7.96
C TRP A 156 -5.46 -8.10 8.32
N PHE A 157 -6.32 -8.16 7.30
CA PHE A 157 -7.64 -8.77 7.43
C PHE A 157 -7.94 -9.64 6.19
N ALA A 158 -8.73 -10.68 6.39
CA ALA A 158 -9.30 -11.53 5.36
C ALA A 158 -10.80 -11.61 5.60
N CYS A 159 -11.60 -11.51 4.54
CA CYS A 159 -13.05 -11.61 4.63
C CYS A 159 -13.63 -12.11 3.32
N ASP A 160 -14.71 -12.88 3.43
CA ASP A 160 -15.63 -13.15 2.34
C ASP A 160 -16.79 -12.15 2.41
N TYR A 161 -16.88 -11.21 1.47
CA TYR A 161 -17.94 -10.21 1.46
C TYR A 161 -19.31 -10.76 1.05
N GLY A 162 -19.42 -12.04 0.70
CA GLY A 162 -20.69 -12.69 0.38
C GLY A 162 -21.67 -12.78 1.56
N PRO A 163 -22.96 -13.04 1.31
CA PRO A 163 -23.95 -13.28 2.37
C PRO A 163 -23.52 -14.44 3.29
N GLY A 164 -23.48 -14.20 4.59
CA GLY A 164 -23.04 -15.20 5.58
C GLY A 164 -21.52 -15.41 5.62
N GLY A 165 -20.75 -14.61 4.87
CA GLY A 165 -19.30 -14.65 4.86
C GLY A 165 -18.69 -14.35 6.22
N ARG A 166 -17.51 -14.93 6.42
CA ARG A 166 -16.74 -14.87 7.66
C ARG A 166 -15.43 -14.14 7.44
N GLY A 167 -14.96 -13.48 8.48
CA GLY A 167 -13.73 -12.70 8.48
C GLY A 167 -12.78 -13.11 9.59
N SER A 168 -11.54 -12.70 9.40
CA SER A 168 -10.46 -12.81 10.37
C SER A 168 -9.50 -11.64 10.20
N TRP A 169 -8.79 -11.31 11.26
CA TRP A 169 -7.77 -10.28 11.22
C TRP A 169 -6.62 -10.62 12.15
N GLY A 170 -5.50 -9.96 11.97
CA GLY A 170 -4.39 -10.09 12.88
C GLY A 170 -3.17 -9.30 12.48
N THR A 171 -2.00 -9.86 12.80
CA THR A 171 -0.71 -9.19 12.66
C THR A 171 0.23 -9.94 11.74
N LEU A 172 1.11 -9.18 11.11
CA LEU A 172 2.28 -9.65 10.39
C LEU A 172 3.52 -8.99 10.99
N VAL A 173 4.52 -9.80 11.35
CA VAL A 173 5.77 -9.33 11.97
C VAL A 173 6.97 -9.86 11.20
N SER A 174 7.88 -8.96 10.83
CA SER A 174 9.17 -9.30 10.24
C SER A 174 10.32 -8.90 11.15
N ALA A 175 11.33 -9.77 11.26
CA ALA A 175 12.56 -9.54 12.02
C ALA A 175 13.81 -9.40 11.12
N ASP A 176 13.66 -9.50 9.80
CA ASP A 176 14.77 -9.55 8.83
C ASP A 176 14.69 -8.46 7.74
N GLY A 177 14.07 -7.34 8.10
CA GLY A 177 13.89 -6.19 7.19
C GLY A 177 12.84 -6.44 6.10
N GLY A 178 11.84 -7.28 6.37
CA GLY A 178 10.71 -7.50 5.49
C GLY A 178 10.88 -8.66 4.50
N ARG A 179 11.92 -9.49 4.63
CA ARG A 179 12.16 -10.64 3.73
C ARG A 179 11.27 -11.83 4.09
N THR A 180 11.09 -12.07 5.38
CA THR A 180 10.16 -13.07 5.91
C THR A 180 9.19 -12.44 6.91
N TRP A 181 8.01 -13.03 7.02
CA TRP A 181 6.91 -12.51 7.83
C TRP A 181 6.25 -13.64 8.59
N ARG A 182 6.02 -13.43 9.89
CA ARG A 182 5.20 -14.29 10.73
C ARG A 182 3.78 -13.74 10.79
N GLN A 183 2.82 -14.49 10.27
CA GLN A 183 1.39 -14.19 10.40
C GLN A 183 0.86 -14.69 11.75
N THR A 184 -0.01 -13.93 12.39
CA THR A 184 -0.74 -14.36 13.59
C THR A 184 -2.15 -13.82 13.55
N THR A 185 -3.11 -14.72 13.58
CA THR A 185 -4.53 -14.39 13.71
C THR A 185 -4.82 -13.91 15.13
N VAL A 186 -5.51 -12.77 15.24
CA VAL A 186 -5.99 -12.23 16.51
C VAL A 186 -7.42 -12.69 16.76
N GLU A 187 -8.31 -12.52 15.79
CA GLU A 187 -9.68 -13.05 15.81
C GLU A 187 -10.04 -13.67 14.46
N ALA A 188 -10.95 -14.65 14.49
CA ALA A 188 -11.42 -15.39 13.32
C ALA A 188 -12.90 -15.77 13.46
N ASP A 189 -13.50 -16.22 12.35
CA ASP A 189 -14.91 -16.58 12.22
C ASP A 189 -15.89 -15.44 12.57
N LEU A 190 -15.41 -14.21 12.43
CA LEU A 190 -16.21 -13.01 12.67
C LEU A 190 -17.26 -12.88 11.57
N PRO A 191 -18.52 -12.55 11.88
CA PRO A 191 -19.45 -12.14 10.85
C PRO A 191 -18.96 -10.85 10.17
N ASN A 192 -19.34 -10.62 8.92
CA ASN A 192 -18.90 -9.46 8.14
C ASN A 192 -19.13 -8.11 8.83
N GLY A 193 -20.23 -7.97 9.60
CA GLY A 193 -20.53 -6.74 10.34
C GLY A 193 -19.61 -6.47 11.54
N GLU A 194 -18.83 -7.45 11.97
CA GLU A 194 -17.93 -7.37 13.13
C GLU A 194 -16.45 -7.47 12.72
N THR A 195 -16.17 -7.80 11.46
CA THR A 195 -14.80 -7.96 10.97
C THR A 195 -14.13 -6.59 10.81
N PRO A 196 -12.98 -6.32 11.46
CA PRO A 196 -12.23 -5.09 11.24
C PRO A 196 -11.66 -5.05 9.82
N THR A 197 -12.23 -4.20 8.97
CA THR A 197 -11.73 -3.98 7.60
C THR A 197 -10.87 -2.72 7.52
N GLU A 198 -9.77 -2.81 6.79
CA GLU A 198 -8.83 -1.71 6.52
C GLU A 198 -8.29 -0.98 7.78
N PRO A 199 -7.88 -1.71 8.85
CA PRO A 199 -7.42 -1.07 10.08
C PRO A 199 -6.08 -0.35 9.89
N SER A 200 -5.90 0.76 10.61
CA SER A 200 -4.63 1.49 10.65
C SER A 200 -3.97 1.38 12.02
N VAL A 201 -2.64 1.48 12.03
CA VAL A 201 -1.84 1.44 13.25
C VAL A 201 -0.85 2.60 13.25
N VAL A 202 -0.66 3.22 14.42
CA VAL A 202 0.35 4.24 14.67
C VAL A 202 1.15 3.86 15.90
N VAL A 203 2.45 4.14 15.88
CA VAL A 203 3.33 3.94 17.03
C VAL A 203 3.44 5.28 17.75
N LEU A 204 2.96 5.32 19.00
CA LEU A 204 3.08 6.50 19.84
C LEU A 204 4.51 6.60 20.41
N PRO A 205 5.07 7.81 20.55
CA PRO A 205 6.29 8.00 21.32
C PRO A 205 6.02 7.57 22.77
N GLY A 206 6.96 6.79 23.32
CA GLY A 206 6.96 6.43 24.75
C GLY A 206 7.49 7.56 25.62
#